data_AF-A0A1Y4BBP4-F1
#
_entry.id   AF-A0A1Y4BBP4-F1
#
_cell.length_a   1.000
_cell.length_b   1.000
_cell.length_c   1.000
_cell.angle_alpha   90.00
_cell.angle_beta   90.00
_cell.angle_gamma   90.00
#
_symmetry.space_group_name_H-M   'P 1'
#
loop_
_entity.id
_entity.type
_entity.pdbx_description
1 polymer ?
#
loop_
_entity_poly.entity_id
_entity_poly.type
_entity_poly.pdbx_seq_one_letter_code
_entity_poly.pdbx_strand_id
1 'polypeptide(L)'
;MNKFKVNEALIPYLKKLHDRKGITCQVLYDNGTCYMRTPLSGNAFHRQVKVARCQKKEKEEGLLVPILTAETAADERKKKRVLLKYGTRTYILPEQEYKKISNY
;
A
#
# COMPACT_ATOMS: atom_id res chain seq x y z
N MET A 1 -4.87 -20.53 1.97
CA MET A 1 -4.66 -19.12 1.55
C MET A 1 -5.92 -18.33 1.84
N ASN A 2 -5.79 -17.12 2.40
CA ASN A 2 -6.92 -16.27 2.74
C ASN A 2 -7.48 -15.58 1.48
N LYS A 3 -8.81 -15.37 1.43
CA LYS A 3 -9.52 -14.67 0.33
C LYS A 3 -9.96 -13.29 0.84
N PHE A 4 -9.55 -12.22 0.17
CA PHE A 4 -9.93 -10.85 0.51
C PHE A 4 -10.64 -10.18 -0.65
N LYS A 5 -11.71 -9.42 -0.39
CA LYS A 5 -12.37 -8.57 -1.39
C LYS A 5 -11.48 -7.36 -1.68
N VAL A 6 -11.31 -7.02 -2.95
CA VAL A 6 -10.39 -5.96 -3.39
C VAL A 6 -11.04 -5.10 -4.47
N ASN A 7 -10.75 -3.80 -4.46
CA ASN A 7 -11.06 -2.94 -5.59
C ASN A 7 -10.11 -3.27 -6.76
N GLU A 8 -10.67 -3.58 -7.93
CA GLU A 8 -9.91 -3.97 -9.12
C GLU A 8 -8.81 -2.98 -9.51
N ALA A 9 -9.04 -1.67 -9.33
CA ALA A 9 -8.06 -0.64 -9.63
C ALA A 9 -6.79 -0.73 -8.75
N LEU A 10 -6.83 -1.44 -7.63
CA LEU A 10 -5.67 -1.65 -6.74
C LEU A 10 -4.87 -2.91 -7.09
N ILE A 11 -5.40 -3.81 -7.94
CA ILE A 11 -4.77 -5.09 -8.26
C ILE A 11 -3.35 -4.94 -8.83
N PRO A 12 -3.07 -4.03 -9.78
CA PRO A 12 -1.71 -3.87 -10.32
C PRO A 12 -0.68 -3.49 -9.24
N TYR A 13 -1.08 -2.63 -8.30
CA TYR A 13 -0.22 -2.18 -7.20
C TYR A 13 -0.02 -3.28 -6.16
N LEU A 14 -1.07 -4.03 -5.83
CA LEU A 14 -0.99 -5.15 -4.90
C LEU A 14 -0.13 -6.28 -5.44
N LYS A 15 -0.27 -6.66 -6.73
CA LYS A 15 0.60 -7.65 -7.37
C LYS A 15 2.07 -7.23 -7.27
N LYS A 16 2.39 -5.98 -7.64
CA LYS A 16 3.76 -5.44 -7.54
C LYS A 16 4.32 -5.47 -6.11
N LEU A 17 3.48 -5.25 -5.09
CA LEU A 17 3.89 -5.34 -3.68
C LEU A 17 4.14 -6.79 -3.24
N HIS A 18 3.34 -7.73 -3.74
CA HIS A 18 3.49 -9.17 -3.48
C HIS A 18 4.74 -9.72 -4.16
N ASP A 19 4.96 -9.41 -5.45
CA ASP A 19 6.10 -9.86 -6.24
C ASP A 19 7.43 -9.42 -5.62
N ARG A 20 7.52 -8.15 -5.17
CA ARG A 20 8.69 -7.61 -4.46
C ARG A 20 9.04 -8.36 -3.16
N LYS A 21 8.08 -9.06 -2.58
CA LYS A 21 8.24 -9.83 -1.34
C LYS A 21 8.28 -11.35 -1.59
N GLY A 22 8.23 -11.78 -2.86
CA GLY A 22 8.16 -13.21 -3.21
C GLY A 22 6.88 -13.88 -2.71
N ILE A 23 5.78 -13.13 -2.58
CA ILE A 23 4.51 -13.68 -2.08
C ILE A 23 3.62 -14.07 -3.25
N THR A 24 3.29 -15.34 -3.37
CA THR A 24 2.33 -15.81 -4.39
C THR A 24 0.93 -15.30 -4.09
N CYS A 25 0.29 -14.68 -5.07
CA CYS A 25 -1.11 -14.27 -4.99
C CYS A 25 -1.89 -14.66 -6.26
N GLN A 26 -3.20 -14.88 -6.11
CA GLN A 26 -4.11 -15.18 -7.21
C GLN A 26 -5.28 -14.19 -7.18
N VAL A 27 -5.66 -13.68 -8.35
CA VAL A 27 -6.85 -12.84 -8.50
C VAL A 27 -8.00 -13.73 -8.95
N LEU A 28 -9.16 -13.56 -8.31
CA LEU A 28 -10.38 -14.32 -8.60
C LEU A 28 -11.53 -13.34 -8.82
N TYR A 29 -12.41 -13.68 -9.74
CA TYR A 29 -13.64 -12.94 -9.98
C TYR A 29 -14.82 -13.87 -9.69
N ASP A 30 -15.76 -13.39 -8.89
CA ASP A 30 -16.88 -14.17 -8.37
C ASP A 30 -18.10 -13.24 -8.30
N ASN A 31 -19.09 -13.51 -9.16
CA ASN A 31 -20.29 -12.68 -9.35
C ASN A 31 -20.00 -11.17 -9.47
N GLY A 32 -19.07 -10.79 -10.35
CA GLY A 32 -18.67 -9.39 -10.58
C GLY A 32 -17.85 -8.77 -9.44
N THR A 33 -17.56 -9.53 -8.37
CA THR A 33 -16.70 -9.07 -7.28
C THR A 33 -15.27 -9.59 -7.44
N CYS A 34 -14.30 -8.69 -7.36
CA CYS A 34 -12.88 -9.01 -7.42
C CYS A 34 -12.34 -9.41 -6.04
N TYR A 35 -11.61 -10.52 -6.00
CA TYR A 35 -10.95 -11.05 -4.81
C TYR A 35 -9.47 -11.33 -5.07
N MET A 36 -8.66 -11.25 -4.01
CA MET A 36 -7.26 -11.69 -4.03
C MET A 36 -7.06 -12.79 -2.99
N ARG A 37 -6.53 -13.94 -3.44
CA ARG A 37 -6.03 -15.02 -2.58
C ARG A 37 -4.55 -14.83 -2.31
N THR A 38 -4.16 -14.86 -1.04
CA THR A 38 -2.77 -14.63 -0.60
C THR A 38 -2.52 -15.36 0.73
N PRO A 39 -1.27 -15.79 1.05
CA PRO A 39 -0.94 -16.38 2.34
C PRO A 39 -0.88 -15.35 3.48
N LEU A 40 -1.08 -14.06 3.21
CA LEU A 40 -1.05 -13.00 4.22
C LEU A 40 -2.20 -13.09 5.22
N SER A 41 -1.91 -12.71 6.47
CA SER A 41 -2.94 -12.43 7.47
C SER A 41 -3.76 -11.19 7.10
N GLY A 42 -4.97 -11.06 7.65
CA GLY A 42 -5.84 -9.90 7.39
C GLY A 42 -5.17 -8.56 7.70
N ASN A 43 -4.44 -8.47 8.82
CA ASN A 43 -3.69 -7.26 9.19
C ASN A 43 -2.57 -6.95 8.19
N ALA A 44 -1.79 -7.97 7.79
CA ALA A 44 -0.72 -7.78 6.82
C ALA A 44 -1.27 -7.36 5.44
N PHE A 45 -2.38 -7.97 5.01
CA PHE A 45 -3.05 -7.62 3.76
C PHE A 45 -3.60 -6.19 3.80
N HIS A 46 -4.28 -5.81 4.88
CA HIS A 46 -4.81 -4.46 5.06
C HIS A 46 -3.72 -3.39 4.99
N ARG A 47 -2.55 -3.64 5.59
CA ARG A 47 -1.38 -2.74 5.44
C ARG A 47 -0.93 -2.60 3.99
N GLN A 48 -0.92 -3.69 3.22
CA GLN A 48 -0.59 -3.61 1.79
C GLN A 48 -1.63 -2.83 0.99
N VAL A 49 -2.92 -2.95 1.31
CA VAL A 49 -3.98 -2.16 0.68
C VAL A 49 -3.77 -0.66 0.92
N LYS A 50 -3.40 -0.24 2.14
CA LYS A 50 -3.07 1.18 2.42
C LYS A 50 -1.92 1.68 1.54
N VAL A 51 -0.84 0.90 1.43
CA VAL A 51 0.32 1.25 0.58
C VAL A 51 -0.07 1.30 -0.89
N ALA A 52 -0.86 0.33 -1.37
CA ALA A 52 -1.34 0.30 -2.74
C ALA A 52 -2.20 1.53 -3.09
N ARG A 53 -3.05 1.99 -2.16
CA ARG A 53 -3.83 3.23 -2.33
C ARG A 53 -2.93 4.46 -2.46
N CYS A 54 -1.87 4.57 -1.65
CA CYS A 54 -0.91 5.66 -1.74
C CYS A 54 -0.21 5.66 -3.11
N GLN A 55 0.33 4.52 -3.55
CA GLN A 55 0.99 4.39 -4.86
C GLN A 55 0.06 4.67 -6.04
N LYS A 56 -1.21 4.28 -5.92
CA LYS A 56 -2.23 4.60 -6.93
C LYS A 56 -2.42 6.11 -7.03
N LYS A 57 -2.62 6.78 -5.89
CA LYS A 57 -2.84 8.22 -5.82
C LYS A 57 -1.63 9.01 -6.33
N GLU A 58 -0.42 8.61 -5.95
CA GLU A 58 0.83 9.18 -6.47
C GLU A 58 0.87 9.17 -8.00
N LYS A 59 0.49 8.04 -8.61
CA LYS A 59 0.49 7.88 -10.06
C LYS A 59 -0.62 8.70 -10.72
N GLU A 60 -1.81 8.74 -10.14
CA GLU A 60 -2.96 9.49 -10.68
C GLU A 60 -2.74 11.01 -10.63
N GLU A 61 -2.13 11.50 -9.55
CA GLU A 61 -1.86 12.94 -9.35
C GLU A 61 -0.51 13.39 -9.94
N GLY A 62 0.30 12.47 -10.48
CA GLY A 62 1.60 12.79 -11.08
C GLY A 62 2.60 13.38 -10.07
N LEU A 63 2.53 12.95 -8.82
CA LEU A 63 3.31 13.55 -7.74
C LEU A 63 4.80 13.20 -7.85
N LEU A 64 5.65 14.20 -7.63
CA LEU A 64 7.11 14.05 -7.56
C LEU A 64 7.60 13.58 -6.18
N VAL A 65 6.71 13.53 -5.19
CA VAL A 65 7.01 13.13 -3.81
C VAL A 65 6.14 11.94 -3.39
N PRO A 66 6.65 11.04 -2.53
CA PRO A 66 5.90 9.87 -2.09
C PRO A 66 4.78 10.24 -1.12
N ILE A 67 3.65 9.54 -1.21
CA ILE A 67 2.60 9.51 -0.20
C ILE A 67 2.89 8.34 0.75
N LEU A 68 3.04 8.62 2.04
CA LEU A 68 3.34 7.60 3.05
C LEU A 68 2.10 7.23 3.87
N THR A 69 2.03 5.97 4.28
CA THR A 69 1.14 5.55 5.37
C THR A 69 1.73 5.98 6.72
N ALA A 70 0.90 6.10 7.75
CA ALA A 70 1.34 6.45 9.11
C ALA A 70 2.41 5.48 9.62
N GLU A 71 2.20 4.18 9.39
CA GLU A 71 3.14 3.13 9.79
C GLU A 71 4.51 3.25 9.07
N THR A 72 4.54 3.77 7.84
CA THR A 72 5.79 4.00 7.11
C THR A 72 6.46 5.29 7.54
N ALA A 73 5.67 6.34 7.80
CA ALA A 73 6.18 7.63 8.27
C ALA A 73 6.76 7.57 9.70
N ALA A 74 6.18 6.75 10.57
CA ALA A 74 6.63 6.53 11.94
C ALA A 74 7.87 5.62 12.05
N ASP A 75 8.16 4.80 11.03
CA ASP A 75 9.33 3.93 11.00
C ASP A 75 10.47 4.62 10.23
N GLU A 76 11.43 5.19 10.97
CA GLU A 76 12.56 5.95 10.40
C GLU A 76 13.34 5.17 9.34
N ARG A 77 13.54 3.87 9.53
CA ARG A 77 14.30 3.04 8.58
C ARG A 77 13.53 2.88 7.27
N LYS A 78 12.21 2.63 7.34
CA LYS A 78 11.35 2.52 6.16
C LYS A 78 11.18 3.86 5.47
N LYS A 79 10.92 4.94 6.23
CA LYS A 79 10.81 6.31 5.71
C LYS A 79 12.04 6.70 4.92
N LYS A 80 13.24 6.58 5.52
CA LYS A 80 14.51 6.91 4.86
C LYS A 80 14.70 6.13 3.56
N ARG A 81 14.37 4.82 3.56
CA ARG A 81 14.47 3.99 2.35
C ARG A 81 13.54 4.46 1.23
N VAL A 82 12.31 4.85 1.54
CA VAL A 82 11.36 5.35 0.52
C VAL A 82 11.81 6.70 -0.01
N LEU A 83 12.17 7.63 0.88
CA LEU A 83 12.66 8.96 0.51
C LEU A 83 13.90 8.90 -0.41
N LEU A 84 14.88 8.05 -0.06
CA LEU A 84 16.06 7.80 -0.90
C LEU A 84 15.69 7.29 -2.30
N LYS A 85 14.72 6.38 -2.40
CA LYS A 85 14.27 5.84 -3.68
C LYS A 85 13.66 6.92 -4.59
N TYR A 86 12.99 7.90 -4.01
CA TYR A 86 12.40 9.02 -4.74
C TYR A 86 13.38 10.19 -4.94
N GLY A 87 14.57 10.13 -4.34
CA GLY A 87 15.54 11.24 -4.40
C GLY A 87 15.06 12.51 -3.71
N THR A 88 14.17 12.39 -2.71
CA THR A 88 13.56 13.53 -2.01
C THR A 88 13.74 13.42 -0.49
N ARG A 89 13.52 14.55 0.21
CA ARG A 89 13.47 14.63 1.68
C ARG A 89 12.06 14.87 2.22
N THR A 90 11.09 15.17 1.34
CA THR A 90 9.71 15.49 1.70
C THR A 90 8.77 14.35 1.31
N TYR A 91 7.64 14.27 1.99
CA TYR A 91 6.58 13.30 1.71
C TYR A 91 5.22 13.92 2.02
N ILE A 92 4.18 13.33 1.46
CA ILE A 92 2.80 13.67 1.77
C ILE A 92 2.25 12.60 2.73
N LEU A 93 1.58 13.06 3.80
CA LEU A 93 0.88 12.18 4.72
C LEU A 93 -0.62 12.46 4.60
N PRO A 94 -1.45 11.51 4.16
CA PRO A 94 -2.89 11.70 4.09
C PRO A 94 -3.48 12.05 5.46
N GLU A 95 -4.47 12.93 5.52
CA GLU A 95 -5.07 13.39 6.79
C GLU A 95 -5.58 12.23 7.67
N GLN A 96 -6.18 11.21 7.05
CA GLN A 96 -6.65 9.99 7.72
C GLN A 96 -5.52 9.18 8.39
N GLU A 97 -4.30 9.31 7.90
CA GLU A 97 -3.11 8.69 8.46
C GLU A 97 -2.45 9.62 9.50
N TYR A 98 -2.50 10.94 9.33
CA TYR A 98 -2.02 11.92 10.31
C TYR A 98 -2.70 11.77 11.68
N LYS A 99 -4.04 11.63 11.71
CA LYS A 99 -4.80 11.44 12.96
C LYS A 99 -4.38 10.22 13.77
N LYS A 100 -3.73 9.22 13.13
CA LYS A 100 -3.23 8.02 13.82
C LYS A 100 -1.86 8.21 14.46
N ILE A 101 -1.08 9.20 14.00
CA ILE A 101 0.21 9.56 14.60
C ILE A 101 -0.02 10.50 15.78
N SER A 102 -0.98 11.43 15.66
CA SER A 102 -1.26 12.45 16.69
C SER A 102 -1.96 11.95 17.96
N ASN A 103 -2.40 10.68 18.00
CA ASN A 103 -3.00 10.06 19.19
C ASN A 103 -1.95 9.29 20.03
N TYR A 104 -0.67 9.53 19.78
CA TYR A 104 0.48 9.14 20.59
C TYR A 104 1.21 10.40 21.04
#